data_AF-A0A852SLB1-F1
#
_entry.id   AF-A0A852SLB1-F1
#
_cell.length_a   1.000
_cell.length_b   1.000
_cell.length_c   1.000
_cell.angle_alpha   90.00
_cell.angle_beta   90.00
_cell.angle_gamma   90.00
#
_symmetry.space_group_name_H-M   'P 1'
#
loop_
_entity.id
_entity.type
_entity.pdbx_description
1 polymer ?
#
loop_
_entity_poly.entity_id
_entity_poly.type
_entity_poly.pdbx_seq_one_letter_code
_entity_poly.pdbx_strand_id
1 'polypeptide(L)'
;MSDVTETTTAAAPLAEEPADSAADSPTLESSSPSHDAPAEAGAASTVPAPAAPSPAAAAAFAAMPAVPAPTGDDSAAQSNVTASAGAPAPSASSLDDEGDVAADYIEELLDICDLDGDIDIEVIDGRAYISVNASGDSNLRILSRPDTVAALQELTRLAVQTKTGEFSRLILDVGGSREQRQRELEKLVDDAVAQLDAGSDAAHLEPMSSYERKLVHDIVAARGLTSESEGEGRDRHTVVSRG
;
A
#
# COMPACT_ATOMS: atom_id res chain seq x y z
N MET A 1 -4.10 -64.42 18.85
CA MET A 1 -4.19 -65.21 17.61
C MET A 1 -5.65 -65.44 17.30
N SER A 2 -6.28 -64.47 16.63
CA SER A 2 -7.57 -64.61 15.96
C SER A 2 -7.62 -63.51 14.90
N ASP A 3 -6.96 -63.74 13.78
CA ASP A 3 -7.16 -62.95 12.56
C ASP A 3 -8.29 -63.62 11.77
N VAL A 4 -9.33 -62.84 11.48
CA VAL A 4 -10.46 -63.22 10.62
C VAL A 4 -10.34 -62.36 9.36
N THR A 5 -10.22 -63.05 8.22
CA THR A 5 -10.09 -62.49 6.89
C THR A 5 -11.45 -62.19 6.25
N GLU A 6 -11.41 -61.18 5.37
CA GLU A 6 -12.29 -60.90 4.22
C GLU A 6 -13.75 -60.44 4.43
N THR A 7 -14.05 -59.26 3.89
CA THR A 7 -15.27 -59.05 3.08
C THR A 7 -15.03 -57.98 2.02
N THR A 8 -15.40 -58.39 0.82
CA THR A 8 -15.49 -57.73 -0.49
C THR A 8 -16.36 -56.47 -0.53
N THR A 9 -16.03 -55.51 -1.39
CA THR A 9 -17.00 -54.72 -2.18
C THR A 9 -16.29 -53.98 -3.32
N ALA A 10 -16.81 -54.20 -4.52
CA ALA A 10 -16.39 -53.64 -5.79
C ALA A 10 -16.90 -52.20 -5.98
N ALA A 11 -16.09 -51.35 -6.62
CA ALA A 11 -16.54 -50.11 -7.25
C ALA A 11 -15.88 -49.96 -8.63
N ALA A 12 -16.71 -49.65 -9.62
CA ALA A 12 -16.41 -49.64 -11.04
C ALA A 12 -15.53 -48.44 -11.49
N PRO A 13 -14.83 -48.54 -12.65
CA PRO A 13 -14.04 -47.43 -13.19
C PRO A 13 -14.89 -46.50 -14.08
N LEU A 14 -14.72 -45.19 -13.89
CA LEU A 14 -15.25 -44.15 -14.78
C LEU A 14 -14.28 -43.95 -15.96
N ALA A 15 -14.87 -43.71 -17.13
CA ALA A 15 -14.21 -43.60 -18.43
C ALA A 15 -13.29 -42.38 -18.56
N GLU A 16 -12.14 -42.60 -19.21
CA GLU A 16 -11.37 -41.61 -19.97
C GLU A 16 -12.11 -41.21 -21.26
N GLU A 17 -11.96 -39.95 -21.68
CA GLU A 17 -11.78 -39.55 -23.09
C GLU A 17 -11.16 -38.12 -23.15
N PRO A 18 -10.50 -37.76 -24.27
CA PRO A 18 -9.22 -37.05 -24.27
C PRO A 18 -9.27 -35.56 -24.64
N ALA A 19 -8.10 -34.93 -24.49
CA ALA A 19 -7.75 -33.58 -24.91
C ALA A 19 -7.49 -33.47 -26.43
N ASP A 20 -7.86 -32.32 -27.00
CA ASP A 20 -7.27 -31.64 -28.17
C ASP A 20 -8.05 -30.31 -28.34
N SER A 21 -7.57 -29.15 -28.78
CA SER A 21 -6.28 -28.50 -28.99
C SER A 21 -6.60 -27.22 -29.80
N ALA A 22 -5.83 -26.15 -29.57
CA ALA A 22 -5.63 -25.02 -30.49
C ALA A 22 -6.86 -24.12 -30.80
N ALA A 23 -6.73 -22.83 -31.12
CA ALA A 23 -5.71 -21.80 -31.07
C ALA A 23 -6.44 -20.49 -31.48
N ASP A 24 -5.73 -19.37 -31.36
CA ASP A 24 -5.90 -18.15 -32.18
C ASP A 24 -6.88 -17.06 -31.68
N SER A 25 -6.27 -16.03 -31.09
CA SER A 25 -6.76 -14.65 -31.02
C SER A 25 -6.12 -13.85 -32.18
N PRO A 26 -6.37 -12.54 -32.32
CA PRO A 26 -7.54 -11.84 -32.84
C PRO A 26 -7.18 -10.96 -34.08
N THR A 27 -8.13 -10.37 -34.81
CA THR A 27 -7.84 -9.22 -35.69
C THR A 27 -9.00 -8.23 -35.73
N LEU A 28 -8.64 -6.99 -35.41
CA LEU A 28 -9.43 -5.76 -35.49
C LEU A 28 -9.58 -5.33 -36.94
N GLU A 29 -10.77 -4.92 -37.36
CA GLU A 29 -10.93 -4.15 -38.60
C GLU A 29 -11.85 -2.95 -38.41
N SER A 30 -11.49 -1.92 -39.17
CA SER A 30 -11.77 -0.49 -39.12
C SER A 30 -13.23 -0.05 -39.00
N SER A 31 -13.42 1.10 -38.35
CA SER A 31 -14.47 2.04 -38.72
C SER A 31 -14.03 3.48 -38.42
N SER A 32 -13.66 4.21 -39.47
CA SER A 32 -13.86 5.66 -39.54
C SER A 32 -15.01 5.91 -40.53
N PRO A 33 -15.83 6.93 -40.30
CA PRO A 33 -15.64 8.08 -41.17
C PRO A 33 -15.79 9.42 -40.48
N SER A 34 -15.06 10.37 -41.07
CA SER A 34 -15.14 11.81 -40.97
C SER A 34 -16.54 12.37 -41.26
N HIS A 35 -16.96 13.36 -40.46
CA HIS A 35 -17.92 14.36 -40.91
C HIS A 35 -17.56 15.75 -40.41
N ASP A 36 -17.64 16.68 -41.35
CA ASP A 36 -17.18 18.05 -41.35
C ASP A 36 -18.41 18.98 -41.19
N ALA A 37 -18.31 19.94 -40.24
CA ALA A 37 -19.02 21.22 -40.14
C ALA A 37 -20.56 21.25 -39.89
N PRO A 38 -21.19 22.42 -39.52
CA PRO A 38 -20.67 23.69 -39.00
C PRO A 38 -21.37 24.20 -37.69
N ALA A 39 -20.92 25.39 -37.26
CA ALA A 39 -21.32 26.28 -36.17
C ALA A 39 -22.80 26.42 -35.77
N GLU A 40 -23.02 26.65 -34.48
CA GLU A 40 -24.10 27.49 -33.93
C GLU A 40 -23.60 28.21 -32.67
N ALA A 41 -23.80 29.53 -32.64
CA ALA A 41 -23.45 30.43 -31.55
C ALA A 41 -24.49 30.34 -30.42
N GLY A 42 -24.05 30.42 -29.16
CA GLY A 42 -24.99 30.41 -28.04
C GLY A 42 -24.38 30.82 -26.70
N ALA A 43 -24.54 32.09 -26.37
CA ALA A 43 -24.65 32.69 -25.04
C ALA A 43 -23.54 32.40 -24.00
N ALA A 44 -22.71 33.42 -23.81
CA ALA A 44 -21.92 33.65 -22.61
C ALA A 44 -22.81 33.64 -21.34
N SER A 45 -22.51 32.76 -20.40
CA SER A 45 -22.94 32.89 -19.01
C SER A 45 -21.71 33.17 -18.16
N THR A 46 -21.49 34.45 -17.89
CA THR A 46 -20.48 34.99 -16.99
C THR A 46 -20.71 34.42 -15.59
N VAL A 47 -19.81 33.55 -15.15
CA VAL A 47 -19.69 33.19 -13.73
C VAL A 47 -19.07 34.41 -13.02
N PRO A 48 -19.71 34.99 -12.01
CA PRO A 48 -19.11 36.09 -11.26
C PRO A 48 -17.91 35.57 -10.48
N ALA A 49 -16.76 36.22 -10.66
CA ALA A 49 -15.56 35.99 -9.89
C ALA A 49 -15.85 36.14 -8.38
N PRO A 50 -15.32 35.25 -7.51
CA PRO A 50 -15.46 35.43 -6.07
C PRO A 50 -14.72 36.70 -5.64
N ALA A 51 -15.41 37.50 -4.83
CA ALA A 51 -14.89 38.74 -4.24
C ALA A 51 -13.59 38.46 -3.48
N ALA A 52 -12.56 39.25 -3.77
CA ALA A 52 -11.30 39.26 -3.04
C ALA A 52 -11.55 39.55 -1.55
N PRO A 53 -10.90 38.83 -0.62
CA PRO A 53 -10.96 39.17 0.80
C PRO A 53 -10.23 40.51 1.08
N SER A 54 -10.83 41.27 1.99
CA SER A 54 -10.34 42.55 2.53
C SER A 54 -8.90 42.49 3.08
N PRO A 55 -8.06 43.54 2.90
CA PRO A 55 -6.63 43.52 3.23
C PRO A 55 -6.31 43.76 4.72
N ALA A 56 -7.08 43.19 5.65
CA ALA A 56 -6.92 43.43 7.09
C ALA A 56 -6.58 42.18 7.93
N ALA A 57 -6.13 41.10 7.30
CA ALA A 57 -5.56 39.92 7.99
C ALA A 57 -4.26 39.41 7.32
N ALA A 58 -3.56 40.27 6.58
CA ALA A 58 -2.28 39.97 5.94
C ALA A 58 -1.11 40.33 6.88
N ALA A 59 -0.97 39.62 8.00
CA ALA A 59 0.22 39.69 8.85
C ALA A 59 0.34 38.49 9.81
N ALA A 60 0.33 37.24 9.30
CA ALA A 60 0.81 36.08 10.06
C ALA A 60 1.15 34.84 9.20
N PHE A 61 1.45 35.00 7.90
CA PHE A 61 1.76 33.85 7.03
C PHE A 61 3.03 34.11 6.20
N ALA A 62 4.13 34.36 6.90
CA ALA A 62 5.46 34.49 6.31
C ALA A 62 6.50 33.86 7.24
N ALA A 63 6.35 32.55 7.49
CA ALA A 63 7.41 31.65 7.98
C ALA A 63 6.88 30.21 8.00
N MET A 64 6.47 29.67 6.85
CA MET A 64 6.39 28.22 6.71
C MET A 64 7.80 27.72 6.34
N PRO A 65 8.45 26.87 7.15
CA PRO A 65 9.50 26.01 6.61
C PRO A 65 8.84 25.05 5.59
N ALA A 66 9.53 24.81 4.49
CA ALA A 66 9.09 23.86 3.47
C ALA A 66 8.75 22.50 4.12
N VAL A 67 7.54 22.01 3.89
CA VAL A 67 7.11 20.68 4.31
C VAL A 67 7.99 19.66 3.56
N PRO A 68 8.82 18.85 4.25
CA PRO A 68 9.51 17.75 3.59
C PRO A 68 8.49 16.67 3.20
N ALA A 69 8.61 16.15 1.99
CA ALA A 69 7.85 14.98 1.53
C ALA A 69 8.05 13.80 2.50
N PRO A 70 7.06 12.90 2.67
CA PRO A 70 7.17 11.77 3.59
C PRO A 70 8.19 10.76 3.07
N THR A 71 9.46 10.89 3.49
CA THR A 71 10.40 9.78 3.47
C THR A 71 9.97 8.79 4.53
N GLY A 72 9.29 7.73 4.10
CA GLY A 72 9.08 6.53 4.90
C GLY A 72 10.43 5.89 5.24
N ASP A 73 11.00 6.30 6.37
CA ASP A 73 12.11 5.64 7.03
C ASP A 73 11.57 4.90 8.26
N ASP A 74 10.81 3.82 8.02
CA ASP A 74 10.65 2.76 9.00
C ASP A 74 11.79 1.74 8.75
N SER A 75 13.02 2.20 8.98
CA SER A 75 14.11 1.30 9.30
C SER A 75 13.84 0.72 10.68
N ALA A 76 13.69 -0.59 10.72
CA ALA A 76 13.78 -1.39 11.93
C ALA A 76 15.06 -1.01 12.70
N ALA A 77 14.89 -0.11 13.67
CA ALA A 77 15.92 0.26 14.61
C ALA A 77 16.22 -0.94 15.51
N GLN A 78 17.20 -1.75 15.11
CA GLN A 78 18.03 -2.43 16.09
C GLN A 78 18.81 -1.36 16.86
N SER A 79 18.35 -1.13 18.09
CA SER A 79 19.15 -0.91 19.29
C SER A 79 20.46 -0.13 19.14
N ASN A 80 20.38 1.19 19.31
CA ASN A 80 21.31 1.85 20.20
C ASN A 80 20.63 3.04 20.90
N VAL A 81 19.76 2.71 21.85
CA VAL A 81 19.17 3.69 22.77
C VAL A 81 20.26 4.07 23.76
N THR A 82 20.94 5.19 23.52
CA THR A 82 21.56 5.93 24.62
C THR A 82 20.40 6.42 25.48
N ALA A 83 20.28 5.80 26.66
CA ALA A 83 19.23 6.05 27.63
C ALA A 83 19.12 7.55 27.95
N SER A 84 18.09 8.19 27.43
CA SER A 84 17.48 9.34 28.08
C SER A 84 16.31 8.82 28.90
N ALA A 85 16.46 8.92 30.22
CA ALA A 85 15.54 8.41 31.22
C ALA A 85 14.19 9.16 31.19
N GLY A 86 13.09 8.42 31.32
CA GLY A 86 11.93 8.91 32.07
C GLY A 86 10.56 8.98 31.40
N ALA A 87 10.29 8.32 30.28
CA ALA A 87 8.90 8.09 29.87
C ALA A 87 8.44 6.70 30.38
N PRO A 88 7.34 6.59 31.17
CA PRO A 88 6.76 5.29 31.48
C PRO A 88 6.35 4.60 30.18
N ALA A 89 6.45 3.27 30.14
CA ALA A 89 5.89 2.49 29.03
C ALA A 89 4.37 2.81 28.93
N PRO A 90 3.79 2.89 27.72
CA PRO A 90 2.37 3.13 27.56
C PRO A 90 1.59 2.07 28.32
N SER A 91 0.60 2.48 29.11
CA SER A 91 -0.29 1.56 29.80
C SER A 91 -1.29 0.96 28.81
N ALA A 92 -1.83 -0.22 29.10
CA ALA A 92 -2.85 -0.82 28.23
C ALA A 92 -4.00 0.16 27.94
N SER A 93 -4.44 0.92 28.96
CA SER A 93 -5.47 1.94 28.80
C SER A 93 -5.12 3.05 27.81
N SER A 94 -3.85 3.47 27.73
CA SER A 94 -3.46 4.55 26.80
C SER A 94 -3.41 4.05 25.36
N LEU A 95 -3.19 2.75 25.16
CA LEU A 95 -3.22 2.10 23.84
C LEU A 95 -4.65 1.89 23.35
N ASP A 96 -5.56 1.56 24.26
CA ASP A 96 -7.00 1.49 23.98
C ASP A 96 -7.52 2.88 23.59
N ASP A 97 -7.20 3.93 24.38
CA ASP A 97 -7.56 5.32 24.08
C ASP A 97 -6.95 5.81 22.74
N GLU A 98 -5.70 5.42 22.45
CA GLU A 98 -5.03 5.72 21.16
C GLU A 98 -5.76 5.05 19.99
N GLY A 99 -6.13 3.78 20.15
CA GLY A 99 -6.87 3.01 19.15
C GLY A 99 -8.24 3.63 18.86
N ASP A 100 -9.00 3.98 19.89
CA ASP A 100 -10.33 4.58 19.77
C ASP A 100 -10.27 5.92 19.02
N VAL A 101 -9.38 6.83 19.42
CA VAL A 101 -9.25 8.15 18.77
C VAL A 101 -8.82 8.01 17.31
N ALA A 102 -7.96 7.05 17.02
CA ALA A 102 -7.53 6.79 15.66
C ALA A 102 -8.65 6.18 14.81
N ALA A 103 -9.40 5.22 15.36
CA ALA A 103 -10.55 4.63 14.70
C ALA A 103 -11.63 5.70 14.40
N ASP A 104 -11.93 6.58 15.35
CA ASP A 104 -12.85 7.71 15.16
C ASP A 104 -12.41 8.59 13.96
N TYR A 105 -11.12 8.90 13.86
CA TYR A 105 -10.58 9.72 12.77
C TYR A 105 -10.72 9.03 11.40
N ILE A 106 -10.48 7.72 11.37
CA ILE A 106 -10.62 6.92 10.14
C ILE A 106 -12.09 6.75 9.76
N GLU A 107 -12.96 6.45 10.71
CA GLU A 107 -14.41 6.31 10.50
C GLU A 107 -15.00 7.60 9.93
N GLU A 108 -14.70 8.75 10.52
CA GLU A 108 -15.15 10.05 10.02
C GLU A 108 -14.65 10.32 8.59
N LEU A 109 -13.42 9.92 8.26
CA LEU A 109 -12.89 10.04 6.91
C LEU A 109 -13.62 9.15 5.91
N LEU A 110 -13.88 7.89 6.28
CA LEU A 110 -14.61 6.94 5.43
C LEU A 110 -16.03 7.44 5.15
N ASP A 111 -16.72 7.95 6.18
CA ASP A 111 -18.05 8.53 6.07
C ASP A 111 -18.10 9.74 5.13
N ILE A 112 -17.14 10.67 5.26
CA ILE A 112 -17.05 11.86 4.39
C ILE A 112 -16.83 11.45 2.92
N CYS A 113 -16.07 10.38 2.72
CA CYS A 113 -15.71 9.88 1.39
C CYS A 113 -16.71 8.87 0.82
N ASP A 114 -17.77 8.52 1.57
CA ASP A 114 -18.76 7.50 1.21
C ASP A 114 -18.09 6.15 0.88
N LEU A 115 -17.15 5.73 1.73
CA LEU A 115 -16.38 4.50 1.56
C LEU A 115 -16.81 3.42 2.54
N ASP A 116 -17.06 2.22 2.02
CA ASP A 116 -17.37 1.06 2.86
C ASP A 116 -16.08 0.51 3.48
N GLY A 117 -16.04 0.42 4.81
CA GLY A 117 -14.93 -0.20 5.54
C GLY A 117 -15.31 -0.60 6.96
N ASP A 118 -14.95 -1.81 7.35
CA ASP A 118 -15.01 -2.33 8.70
C ASP A 118 -13.65 -2.06 9.38
N ILE A 119 -13.67 -1.41 10.54
CA ILE A 119 -12.46 -1.08 11.30
C ILE A 119 -12.27 -2.09 12.43
N ASP A 120 -11.11 -2.72 12.46
CA ASP A 120 -10.65 -3.61 13.53
C ASP A 120 -9.48 -2.96 14.28
N ILE A 121 -9.52 -2.98 15.62
CA ILE A 121 -8.46 -2.45 16.49
C ILE A 121 -7.86 -3.61 17.28
N GLU A 122 -6.54 -3.72 17.25
CA GLU A 122 -5.78 -4.72 18.00
C GLU A 122 -4.57 -4.08 18.71
N VAL A 123 -4.16 -4.65 19.85
CA VAL A 123 -2.94 -4.20 20.56
C VAL A 123 -1.91 -5.31 20.53
N ILE A 124 -0.80 -5.07 19.82
CA ILE A 124 0.27 -6.05 19.63
C ILE A 124 1.61 -5.40 19.97
N ASP A 125 2.41 -6.05 20.83
CA ASP A 125 3.75 -5.60 21.24
C ASP A 125 3.81 -4.14 21.72
N GLY A 126 2.75 -3.68 22.40
CA GLY A 126 2.65 -2.30 22.91
C GLY A 126 2.43 -1.25 21.82
N ARG A 127 1.81 -1.64 20.69
CA ARG A 127 1.38 -0.74 19.61
C ARG A 127 -0.07 -1.02 19.26
N ALA A 128 -0.83 0.03 18.98
CA ALA A 128 -2.15 -0.08 18.39
C ALA A 128 -2.02 -0.42 16.90
N TYR A 129 -2.72 -1.46 16.47
CA TYR A 129 -2.86 -1.87 15.08
C TYR A 129 -4.29 -1.64 14.67
N ILE A 130 -4.47 -0.91 13.56
CA ILE A 130 -5.78 -0.60 13.01
C ILE A 130 -5.81 -1.20 11.62
N SER A 131 -6.81 -2.03 11.36
CA SER A 131 -7.04 -2.65 10.07
C SER A 131 -8.38 -2.20 9.54
N VAL A 132 -8.40 -1.66 8.33
CA VAL A 132 -9.63 -1.31 7.63
C VAL A 132 -9.84 -2.33 6.54
N ASN A 133 -10.86 -3.15 6.70
CA ASN A 133 -11.20 -4.23 5.77
C ASN A 133 -12.50 -3.87 5.05
N ALA A 134 -12.71 -4.41 3.85
CA ALA A 134 -14.01 -4.29 3.21
C ALA A 134 -14.36 -5.57 2.47
N SER A 135 -15.65 -5.91 2.52
CA SER A 135 -16.18 -7.11 1.88
C SER A 135 -16.77 -6.79 0.49
N GLY A 136 -16.61 -7.72 -0.46
CA GLY A 136 -17.27 -7.63 -1.79
C GLY A 136 -16.69 -6.56 -2.72
N ASP A 137 -17.55 -5.94 -3.52
CA ASP A 137 -17.22 -4.87 -4.47
C ASP A 137 -17.08 -3.50 -3.77
N SER A 138 -16.21 -3.42 -2.77
CA SER A 138 -15.98 -2.18 -2.02
C SER A 138 -15.11 -1.18 -2.79
N ASN A 139 -15.45 0.10 -2.63
CA ASN A 139 -14.71 1.26 -3.10
C ASN A 139 -13.47 1.59 -2.25
N LEU A 140 -13.21 0.83 -1.16
CA LEU A 140 -12.05 1.00 -0.27
C LEU A 140 -10.69 0.92 -1.00
N ARG A 141 -10.65 0.27 -2.18
CA ARG A 141 -9.44 0.17 -3.02
C ARG A 141 -8.79 1.52 -3.35
N ILE A 142 -9.55 2.61 -3.34
CA ILE A 142 -9.03 3.96 -3.59
C ILE A 142 -8.03 4.36 -2.48
N LEU A 143 -8.30 3.94 -1.24
CA LEU A 143 -7.45 4.20 -0.07
C LEU A 143 -6.39 3.12 0.15
N SER A 144 -6.58 1.90 -0.33
CA SER A 144 -5.64 0.78 -0.18
C SER A 144 -4.31 0.93 -0.95
N ARG A 145 -4.09 2.05 -1.64
CA ARG A 145 -2.81 2.33 -2.31
C ARG A 145 -1.72 2.53 -1.25
N PRO A 146 -0.55 1.87 -1.36
CA PRO A 146 0.49 1.91 -0.32
C PRO A 146 0.92 3.32 0.09
N ASP A 147 1.16 4.21 -0.88
CA ASP A 147 1.51 5.60 -0.61
C ASP A 147 0.40 6.37 0.12
N THR A 148 -0.86 6.07 -0.23
CA THR A 148 -2.04 6.67 0.39
C THR A 148 -2.19 6.21 1.83
N VAL A 149 -2.06 4.90 2.09
CA VAL A 149 -2.09 4.34 3.44
C VAL A 149 -0.95 4.90 4.29
N ALA A 150 0.26 5.04 3.74
CA ALA A 150 1.38 5.64 4.45
C ALA A 150 1.10 7.09 4.85
N ALA A 151 0.58 7.90 3.93
CA ALA A 151 0.21 9.29 4.22
C ALA A 151 -0.91 9.37 5.28
N LEU A 152 -1.91 8.50 5.16
CA LEU A 152 -3.08 8.47 6.02
C LEU A 152 -2.73 7.96 7.44
N GLN A 153 -1.78 7.03 7.56
CA GLN A 153 -1.20 6.63 8.84
C GLN A 153 -0.57 7.84 9.56
N GLU A 154 0.23 8.65 8.85
CA GLU A 154 0.87 9.83 9.46
C GLU A 154 -0.15 10.89 9.86
N LEU A 155 -1.19 11.12 9.04
CA LEU A 155 -2.30 12.01 9.42
C LEU A 155 -3.02 11.52 10.67
N THR A 156 -3.26 10.21 10.77
CA THR A 156 -3.91 9.60 11.93
C THR A 156 -3.05 9.73 13.19
N ARG A 157 -1.74 9.49 13.09
CA ARG A 157 -0.79 9.71 14.20
C ARG A 157 -0.80 11.15 14.69
N LEU A 158 -0.86 12.12 13.78
CA LEU A 158 -0.97 13.54 14.12
C LEU A 158 -2.32 13.88 14.76
N ALA A 159 -3.41 13.28 14.28
CA ALA A 159 -4.74 13.45 14.85
C ALA A 159 -4.78 12.94 16.30
N VAL A 160 -4.26 11.73 16.55
CA VAL A 160 -4.14 11.15 17.89
C VAL A 160 -3.29 12.05 18.77
N GLN A 161 -2.09 12.42 18.32
CA GLN A 161 -1.20 13.29 19.10
C GLN A 161 -1.87 14.62 19.48
N THR A 162 -2.66 15.19 18.57
CA THR A 162 -3.37 16.45 18.84
C THR A 162 -4.45 16.29 19.92
N LYS A 163 -5.03 15.10 20.06
CA LYS A 163 -6.11 14.80 21.02
C LYS A 163 -5.58 14.30 22.37
N THR A 164 -4.60 13.40 22.36
CA THR A 164 -4.05 12.75 23.56
C THR A 164 -2.84 13.49 24.13
N GLY A 165 -2.14 14.28 23.30
CA GLY A 165 -0.88 14.93 23.65
C GLY A 165 0.34 14.01 23.60
N GLU A 166 0.17 12.73 23.31
CA GLU A 166 1.23 11.72 23.27
C GLU A 166 1.57 11.32 21.84
N PHE A 167 2.83 10.94 21.61
CA PHE A 167 3.24 10.43 20.30
C PHE A 167 2.70 9.01 20.12
N SER A 168 1.81 8.87 19.15
CA SER A 168 1.28 7.58 18.72
C SER A 168 2.33 6.76 17.97
N ARG A 169 2.35 5.45 18.22
CA ARG A 169 3.12 4.47 17.45
C ARG A 169 2.21 3.51 16.68
N LEU A 170 0.97 3.92 16.45
CA LEU A 170 -0.02 3.11 15.76
C LEU A 170 0.45 2.71 14.38
N ILE A 171 -0.03 1.56 13.94
CA ILE A 171 0.18 1.03 12.60
C ILE A 171 -1.18 0.88 11.95
N LEU A 172 -1.28 1.34 10.70
CA LEU A 172 -2.50 1.26 9.91
C LEU A 172 -2.28 0.34 8.71
N ASP A 173 -3.28 -0.50 8.42
CA ASP A 173 -3.42 -1.19 7.15
C ASP A 173 -4.84 -1.01 6.60
N VAL A 174 -4.95 -0.86 5.28
CA VAL A 174 -6.22 -0.62 4.60
C VAL A 174 -6.35 -1.57 3.41
N GLY A 175 -7.33 -2.46 3.43
CA GLY A 175 -7.68 -3.38 2.34
C GLY A 175 -6.51 -4.24 1.85
N GLY A 176 -5.63 -4.67 2.77
CA GLY A 176 -4.45 -5.47 2.41
C GLY A 176 -3.41 -4.71 1.59
N SER A 177 -3.29 -3.39 1.79
CA SER A 177 -2.35 -2.52 1.07
C SER A 177 -0.92 -3.04 1.09
N ARG A 178 -0.50 -3.62 2.22
CA ARG A 178 0.83 -4.20 2.41
C ARG A 178 1.05 -5.41 1.51
N GLU A 179 0.07 -6.31 1.44
CA GLU A 179 0.11 -7.47 0.56
C GLU A 179 0.10 -7.06 -0.91
N GLN A 180 -0.70 -6.05 -1.26
CA GLN A 180 -0.74 -5.51 -2.61
C GLN A 180 0.63 -4.94 -3.00
N ARG A 181 1.28 -4.19 -2.10
CA ARG A 181 2.64 -3.69 -2.34
C ARG A 181 3.65 -4.81 -2.48
N GLN A 182 3.55 -5.85 -1.65
CA GLN A 182 4.42 -7.00 -1.77
C GLN A 182 4.29 -7.66 -3.15
N ARG A 183 3.07 -7.88 -3.65
CA ARG A 183 2.84 -8.43 -5.00
C ARG A 183 3.42 -7.54 -6.11
N GLU A 184 3.34 -6.22 -5.96
CA GLU A 184 3.97 -5.27 -6.90
C GLU A 184 5.49 -5.41 -6.92
N LEU A 185 6.12 -5.52 -5.75
CA LEU A 185 7.56 -5.71 -5.61
C LEU A 185 7.99 -7.08 -6.16
N GLU A 186 7.21 -8.14 -5.93
CA GLU A 186 7.45 -9.45 -6.53
C GLU A 186 7.47 -9.38 -8.05
N LYS A 187 6.51 -8.67 -8.64
CA LYS A 187 6.46 -8.46 -10.09
C LYS A 187 7.66 -7.65 -10.62
N LEU A 188 8.09 -6.62 -9.89
CA LEU A 188 9.30 -5.87 -10.25
C LEU A 188 10.55 -6.76 -10.22
N VAL A 189 10.64 -7.67 -9.25
CA VAL A 189 11.72 -8.65 -9.19
C VAL A 189 11.61 -9.66 -10.34
N ASP A 190 10.42 -10.13 -10.69
CA ASP A 190 10.18 -10.99 -11.86
C ASP A 190 10.70 -10.34 -13.15
N ASP A 191 10.34 -9.08 -13.37
CA ASP A 191 10.78 -8.33 -14.55
C ASP A 191 12.31 -8.15 -14.54
N ALA A 192 12.92 -7.91 -13.38
CA ALA A 192 14.38 -7.84 -13.23
C ALA A 192 15.06 -9.20 -13.52
N VAL A 193 14.50 -10.32 -13.05
CA VAL A 193 15.02 -11.66 -13.35
C VAL A 193 14.96 -11.93 -14.86
N ALA A 194 13.84 -11.58 -15.51
CA ALA A 194 13.70 -11.74 -16.96
C ALA A 194 14.74 -10.92 -17.74
N GLN A 195 15.11 -9.73 -17.27
CA GLN A 195 16.19 -8.95 -17.88
C GLN A 195 17.56 -9.63 -17.72
N LEU A 196 17.84 -10.21 -16.55
CA LEU A 196 19.07 -10.98 -16.34
C LEU A 196 19.09 -12.23 -17.24
N ASP A 197 17.97 -12.92 -17.42
CA ASP A 197 17.82 -14.07 -18.32
C ASP A 197 17.98 -13.68 -19.79
N ALA A 198 17.60 -12.45 -20.17
CA ALA A 198 17.83 -11.89 -21.50
C ALA A 198 19.30 -11.52 -21.78
N GLY A 199 20.19 -11.61 -20.78
CA GLY A 199 21.63 -11.41 -20.92
C GLY A 199 22.18 -10.14 -20.29
N SER A 200 21.40 -9.43 -19.46
CA SER A 200 21.94 -8.35 -18.62
C SER A 200 22.76 -8.91 -17.45
N ASP A 201 23.87 -8.26 -17.11
CA ASP A 201 24.71 -8.63 -15.97
C ASP A 201 24.10 -8.19 -14.62
N ALA A 202 23.36 -7.07 -14.64
CA ALA A 202 22.68 -6.50 -13.48
C ALA A 202 21.37 -5.81 -13.90
N ALA A 203 20.41 -5.77 -12.98
CA ALA A 203 19.14 -5.06 -13.14
C ALA A 203 18.97 -4.03 -12.01
N HIS A 204 18.83 -2.75 -12.38
CA HIS A 204 18.59 -1.65 -11.44
C HIS A 204 17.09 -1.44 -11.28
N LEU A 205 16.60 -1.52 -10.04
CA LEU A 205 15.22 -1.22 -9.70
C LEU A 205 15.03 0.27 -9.42
N GLU A 206 13.77 0.71 -9.39
CA GLU A 206 13.43 2.07 -8.98
C GLU A 206 13.86 2.34 -7.52
N PRO A 207 14.25 3.58 -7.18
CA PRO A 207 14.49 3.98 -5.80
C PRO A 207 13.24 3.74 -4.94
N MET A 208 13.45 3.13 -3.78
CA MET A 208 12.38 2.72 -2.86
C MET A 208 12.83 2.85 -1.40
N SER A 209 11.87 2.81 -0.47
CA SER A 209 12.13 2.94 0.97
C SER A 209 13.02 1.82 1.52
N SER A 210 13.60 2.04 2.70
CA SER A 210 14.42 1.03 3.39
C SER A 210 13.67 -0.28 3.64
N TYR A 211 12.38 -0.20 3.98
CA TYR A 211 11.51 -1.35 4.17
C TYR A 211 11.32 -2.13 2.86
N GLU A 212 11.01 -1.43 1.77
CA GLU A 212 10.79 -2.05 0.47
C GLU A 212 12.06 -2.71 -0.06
N ARG A 213 13.23 -2.06 0.09
CA ARG A 213 14.51 -2.68 -0.29
C ARG A 213 14.80 -3.96 0.47
N LYS A 214 14.42 -4.03 1.75
CA LYS A 214 14.54 -5.25 2.54
C LYS A 214 13.60 -6.33 2.02
N LEU A 215 12.33 -5.99 1.74
CA LEU A 215 11.37 -6.94 1.20
C LEU A 215 11.82 -7.47 -0.18
N VAL A 216 12.34 -6.59 -1.05
CA VAL A 216 12.95 -6.97 -2.32
C VAL A 216 14.15 -7.89 -2.10
N HIS A 217 15.04 -7.59 -1.17
CA HIS A 217 16.17 -8.47 -0.84
C HIS A 217 15.70 -9.88 -0.47
N ASP A 218 14.68 -9.98 0.39
CA ASP A 218 14.12 -11.26 0.81
C ASP A 218 13.51 -12.03 -0.39
N ILE A 219 12.76 -11.33 -1.27
CA ILE A 219 12.18 -11.91 -2.49
C ILE A 219 13.28 -12.38 -3.46
N VAL A 220 14.29 -11.56 -3.69
CA VAL A 220 15.42 -11.85 -4.60
C VAL A 220 16.24 -13.03 -4.09
N ALA A 221 16.52 -13.07 -2.78
CA ALA A 221 17.23 -14.18 -2.14
C ALA A 221 16.46 -15.50 -2.28
N ALA A 222 15.12 -15.47 -2.17
CA ALA A 222 14.27 -16.64 -2.40
C ALA A 222 14.35 -17.18 -3.85
N ARG A 223 14.70 -16.31 -4.82
CA ARG A 223 14.96 -16.68 -6.22
C ARG A 223 16.39 -17.16 -6.48
N GLY A 224 17.26 -17.18 -5.46
CA GLY A 224 18.66 -17.58 -5.57
C GLY A 224 19.56 -16.53 -6.24
N LEU A 225 19.12 -15.27 -6.27
CA LEU A 225 19.86 -14.13 -6.81
C LEU A 225 20.47 -13.30 -5.67
N THR A 226 21.41 -12.43 -6.02
CA THR A 226 22.02 -11.49 -5.07
C THR A 226 21.45 -10.09 -5.28
N SER A 227 21.27 -9.33 -4.21
CA SER A 227 20.92 -7.92 -4.30
C SER A 227 21.84 -7.05 -3.45
N GLU A 228 22.25 -5.92 -3.98
CA GLU A 228 22.92 -4.85 -3.24
C GLU A 228 22.15 -3.55 -3.33
N SER A 229 22.23 -2.73 -2.28
CA SER A 229 21.63 -1.40 -2.31
C SER A 229 22.68 -0.36 -2.64
N GLU A 230 22.51 0.32 -3.76
CA GLU A 230 23.38 1.39 -4.24
C GLU A 230 22.68 2.76 -4.15
N GLY A 231 23.47 3.82 -4.09
CA GLY A 231 22.99 5.21 -4.01
C GLY A 231 22.81 5.73 -2.58
N GLU A 232 22.41 7.00 -2.46
CA GLU A 232 22.27 7.72 -1.19
C GLU A 232 20.92 8.42 -1.08
N GLY A 233 20.38 8.49 0.15
CA GLY A 233 19.13 9.17 0.45
C GLY A 233 17.97 8.73 -0.45
N ARG A 234 17.46 9.67 -1.25
CA ARG A 234 16.28 9.50 -2.12
C ARG A 234 16.56 8.68 -3.39
N ASP A 235 17.81 8.64 -3.84
CA ASP A 235 18.20 7.96 -5.08
C ASP A 235 18.70 6.54 -4.80
N ARG A 236 18.59 6.12 -3.53
CA ARG A 236 19.05 4.81 -3.08
C ARG A 236 18.08 3.73 -3.54
N HIS A 237 18.59 2.81 -4.35
CA HIS A 237 17.84 1.77 -5.03
C HIS A 237 18.47 0.39 -4.78
N THR A 238 17.81 -0.66 -5.26
CA THR A 238 18.30 -2.04 -5.19
C THR A 238 18.77 -2.48 -6.57
N VAL A 239 19.95 -3.08 -6.62
CA VAL A 239 20.55 -3.68 -7.80
C VAL A 239 20.52 -5.18 -7.61
N VAL A 240 19.98 -5.89 -8.60
CA VAL A 240 19.89 -7.36 -8.61
C VAL A 240 20.93 -7.91 -9.58
N SER A 241 21.69 -8.90 -9.15
CA SER A 241 22.75 -9.55 -9.93
C SER A 241 22.77 -11.07 -9.72
N ARG A 242 23.36 -11.80 -10.67
CA ARG A 242 23.72 -13.21 -10.47
C ARG A 242 24.99 -13.28 -9.64
N GLY A 243 24.92 -13.99 -8.51
CA GLY A 243 26.09 -14.27 -7.65
C GLY A 243 27.10 -15.20 -8.29
#